data_AF-A0A844Z354-F1
#
_entry.id   AF-A0A844Z354-F1
#
_cell.length_a   1.000
_cell.length_b   1.000
_cell.length_c   1.000
_cell.angle_alpha   90.00
_cell.angle_beta   90.00
_cell.angle_gamma   90.00
#
_symmetry.space_group_name_H-M   'P 1'
#
loop_
_entity.id
_entity.type
_entity.pdbx_description
1 polymer ?
#
loop_
_entity_poly.entity_id
_entity_poly.type
_entity_poly.pdbx_seq_one_letter_code
_entity_poly.pdbx_strand_id
1 'polypeptide(L)'
;MTDTVSQEAAVQELPAKGHKRIERNVTLLAVGAFLTVAIGGIVEIAPLFWIDNTIEKVDGMRPYTPLEQAGRDIYVREGCYTCHSQMIRPFRDEVERYGHYSLAAESMYDHPFQWGSKRTGPDLARVGDRYSDEWHVQHLKNPQSVVPESIMPSYSFLSETPIKFEDPAARLTALRRVGVPYTDADIENAEQDLQIQANPDLSAGDFHERYPKTQIRDFDGNPQQITEMDALVAYLQMLGTLVDVNSAAAQEELASEAGR
;
A
#
# COMPACT_ATOMS: atom_id res chain seq x y z
N MET A 1 36.03 32.81 66.53
CA MET A 1 35.04 32.87 65.42
C MET A 1 35.27 31.64 64.59
N THR A 2 34.29 30.76 64.57
CA THR A 2 34.29 29.42 64.00
C THR A 2 34.24 29.47 62.48
N ASP A 3 35.22 28.84 61.83
CA ASP A 3 35.18 28.52 60.40
C ASP A 3 34.16 27.39 60.17
N THR A 4 33.01 27.72 59.58
CA THR A 4 32.08 26.74 59.04
C THR A 4 32.29 26.63 57.54
N VAL A 5 33.20 25.74 57.14
CA VAL A 5 33.24 25.20 55.77
C VAL A 5 32.09 24.21 55.65
N SER A 6 31.06 24.56 54.90
CA SER A 6 29.99 23.67 54.48
C SER A 6 30.58 22.54 53.60
N GLN A 7 30.66 21.33 54.14
CA GLN A 7 30.83 20.13 53.32
C GLN A 7 29.53 19.89 52.56
N GLU A 8 29.52 20.19 51.26
CA GLU A 8 28.59 19.54 50.35
C GLU A 8 28.92 18.05 50.33
N ALA A 9 28.02 17.24 50.87
CA ALA A 9 28.11 15.80 50.75
C ALA A 9 27.93 15.43 49.27
N ALA A 10 29.03 15.08 48.61
CA ALA A 10 28.98 14.42 47.31
C ALA A 10 28.22 13.11 47.48
N VAL A 11 27.00 13.05 46.95
CA VAL A 11 26.27 11.79 46.77
C VAL A 11 27.04 10.97 45.75
N GLN A 12 27.96 10.14 46.24
CA GLN A 12 28.66 9.17 45.41
C GLN A 12 27.67 8.03 45.13
N GLU A 13 26.89 8.16 44.05
CA GLU A 13 26.11 7.05 43.53
C GLU A 13 27.08 5.96 43.07
N LEU A 14 27.32 4.98 43.93
CA LEU A 14 28.09 3.80 43.57
C LEU A 14 27.30 3.04 42.50
N PRO A 15 27.83 2.83 41.29
CA PRO A 15 27.13 2.04 40.29
C PRO A 15 26.85 0.66 40.90
N ALA A 16 25.58 0.24 40.86
CA ALA A 16 25.13 -1.01 41.44
C ALA A 16 26.12 -2.14 41.08
N LYS A 17 26.52 -2.99 42.03
CA LYS A 17 27.56 -4.03 41.82
C LYS A 17 27.31 -4.93 40.60
N GLY A 18 26.06 -5.04 40.13
CA GLY A 18 25.68 -5.74 38.90
C GLY A 18 26.09 -5.01 37.61
N HIS A 19 26.08 -3.67 37.59
CA HIS A 19 26.45 -2.85 36.44
C HIS A 19 27.88 -3.13 35.96
N LYS A 20 28.85 -3.07 36.88
CA LYS A 20 30.26 -3.33 36.60
C LYS A 20 30.52 -4.75 36.05
N ARG A 21 29.65 -5.73 36.36
CA ARG A 21 29.76 -7.10 35.83
C ARG A 21 29.29 -7.19 34.38
N ILE A 22 28.23 -6.46 34.03
CA ILE A 22 27.70 -6.39 32.67
C ILE A 22 28.66 -5.63 31.76
N GLU A 23 29.18 -4.47 32.19
CA GLU A 23 30.11 -3.66 31.40
C GLU A 23 31.43 -4.38 31.07
N ARG A 24 31.88 -5.27 31.95
CA ARG A 24 33.14 -6.00 31.77
C ARG A 24 33.00 -7.29 30.97
N ASN A 25 31.77 -7.75 30.71
CA ASN A 25 31.51 -9.00 29.98
C ASN A 25 30.72 -8.70 28.70
N VAL A 26 31.42 -8.74 27.57
CA VAL A 26 30.85 -8.44 26.24
C VAL A 26 29.65 -9.33 25.92
N THR A 27 29.67 -10.62 26.31
CA THR A 27 28.55 -11.54 26.07
C THR A 27 27.31 -11.14 26.89
N LEU A 28 27.48 -10.79 28.17
CA LEU A 28 26.36 -10.34 29.01
C LEU A 28 25.77 -9.02 28.51
N LEU A 29 26.62 -8.09 28.08
CA LEU A 29 26.18 -6.83 27.49
C LEU A 29 25.43 -7.06 26.17
N ALA A 30 25.94 -7.92 25.29
CA ALA A 30 25.30 -8.23 24.02
C ALA A 30 23.93 -8.90 24.20
N VAL A 31 23.83 -9.88 25.12
CA VAL A 31 22.55 -10.54 25.43
C VAL A 31 21.56 -9.55 26.04
N GLY A 32 22.00 -8.71 26.99
CA GLY A 32 21.17 -7.68 27.58
C GLY A 32 20.63 -6.70 26.54
N ALA A 33 21.49 -6.19 25.67
CA ALA A 33 21.10 -5.27 24.59
C ALA A 33 20.14 -5.94 23.59
N PHE A 34 20.39 -7.18 23.19
CA PHE A 34 19.50 -7.93 22.31
C PHE A 34 18.11 -8.09 22.91
N LEU A 35 18.02 -8.51 24.18
CA LEU A 35 16.73 -8.66 24.86
C LEU A 35 15.99 -7.33 24.97
N THR A 36 16.69 -6.24 25.29
CA THR A 36 16.07 -4.91 25.37
C THR A 36 15.50 -4.45 24.03
N VAL A 37 16.21 -4.63 22.92
CA VAL A 37 15.72 -4.27 21.57
C VAL A 37 14.59 -5.20 21.12
N ALA A 38 14.69 -6.50 21.42
CA ALA A 38 13.69 -7.49 21.03
C ALA A 38 12.32 -7.25 21.67
N ILE A 39 12.28 -6.72 22.91
CA ILE A 39 11.03 -6.41 23.60
C ILE A 39 10.18 -5.42 22.79
N GLY A 40 10.78 -4.36 22.25
CA GLY A 40 10.04 -3.38 21.43
C GLY A 40 9.39 -4.02 20.21
N GLY A 41 10.17 -4.80 19.45
CA GLY A 41 9.66 -5.52 18.28
C GLY A 41 8.57 -6.53 18.62
N ILE A 42 8.70 -7.28 19.72
CA ILE A 42 7.69 -8.25 20.15
C ILE A 42 6.39 -7.54 20.56
N VAL A 43 6.47 -6.44 21.30
CA VAL A 43 5.28 -5.73 21.80
C VAL A 43 4.54 -5.01 20.67
N GLU A 44 5.23 -4.46 19.69
CA GLU A 44 4.60 -3.70 18.59
C GLU A 44 4.13 -4.58 17.43
N ILE A 45 4.92 -5.58 17.02
CA ILE A 45 4.66 -6.36 15.79
C ILE A 45 3.83 -7.61 16.09
N ALA A 46 4.17 -8.35 17.16
CA ALA A 46 3.59 -9.67 17.37
C ALA A 46 2.06 -9.60 17.56
N PRO A 47 1.49 -8.70 18.40
CA PRO A 47 0.04 -8.60 18.56
C PRO A 47 -0.74 -8.35 17.27
N LEU A 48 -0.15 -7.67 16.28
CA LEU A 48 -0.81 -7.38 15.00
C LEU A 48 -1.14 -8.66 14.20
N PHE A 49 -0.45 -9.79 14.45
CA PHE A 49 -0.77 -11.08 13.80
C PHE A 49 -1.98 -11.79 14.40
N TRP A 50 -2.42 -11.43 15.61
CA TRP A 50 -3.51 -12.13 16.33
C TRP A 50 -4.72 -11.25 16.64
N ILE A 51 -4.60 -9.92 16.49
CA ILE A 51 -5.72 -9.01 16.73
C ILE A 51 -6.59 -8.94 15.46
N ASP A 52 -7.67 -9.73 15.45
CA ASP A 52 -8.70 -9.70 14.39
C ASP A 52 -9.37 -8.31 14.27
N ASN A 53 -9.33 -7.50 15.33
CA ASN A 53 -9.87 -6.14 15.34
C ASN A 53 -8.98 -5.12 14.62
N THR A 54 -7.84 -5.53 14.03
CA THR A 54 -6.99 -4.61 13.24
C THR A 54 -7.44 -4.42 11.81
N ILE A 55 -8.27 -5.32 11.30
CA ILE A 55 -8.81 -5.27 9.95
C ILE A 55 -10.30 -5.02 10.08
N GLU A 56 -10.75 -3.83 9.70
CA GLU A 56 -12.18 -3.53 9.63
C GLU A 56 -12.87 -4.56 8.72
N LYS A 57 -14.05 -5.04 9.12
CA LYS A 57 -14.81 -5.93 8.25
C LYS A 57 -15.36 -5.11 7.10
N VAL A 58 -14.76 -5.26 5.93
CA VAL A 58 -15.22 -4.60 4.71
C VAL A 58 -15.72 -5.65 3.74
N ASP A 59 -16.95 -5.48 3.30
CA ASP A 59 -17.50 -6.28 2.23
C ASP A 59 -16.95 -5.79 0.87
N GLY A 60 -16.63 -6.74 -0.01
CA GLY A 60 -16.29 -6.44 -1.41
C GLY A 60 -14.79 -6.25 -1.71
N MET A 61 -13.89 -6.40 -0.74
CA MET A 61 -12.46 -6.49 -1.03
C MET A 61 -12.15 -7.78 -1.80
N ARG A 62 -11.42 -7.65 -2.91
CA ARG A 62 -10.92 -8.76 -3.72
C ARG A 62 -9.42 -8.59 -3.98
N PRO A 63 -8.69 -9.67 -4.32
CA PRO A 63 -7.35 -9.55 -4.89
C PRO A 63 -7.34 -8.71 -6.17
N TYR A 64 -6.17 -8.17 -6.49
CA TYR A 64 -5.95 -7.49 -7.78
C TYR A 64 -6.09 -8.49 -8.92
N THR A 65 -6.55 -8.00 -10.07
CA THR A 65 -6.41 -8.78 -11.30
C THR A 65 -4.93 -8.89 -11.68
N PRO A 66 -4.56 -9.80 -12.59
CA PRO A 66 -3.19 -9.88 -13.10
C PRO A 66 -2.68 -8.56 -13.72
N LEU A 67 -3.54 -7.83 -14.45
CA LEU A 67 -3.18 -6.53 -15.03
C LEU A 67 -2.99 -5.44 -13.97
N GLU A 68 -3.92 -5.34 -13.01
CA GLU A 68 -3.81 -4.41 -11.88
C GLU A 68 -2.55 -4.72 -11.04
N GLN A 69 -2.25 -6.00 -10.82
CA GLN A 69 -1.05 -6.42 -10.09
C GLN A 69 0.23 -6.06 -10.84
N ALA A 70 0.27 -6.24 -12.16
CA ALA A 70 1.40 -5.80 -12.97
C ALA A 70 1.56 -4.27 -12.95
N GLY A 71 0.45 -3.54 -13.00
CA GLY A 71 0.43 -2.07 -12.87
C GLY A 71 0.95 -1.59 -11.54
N ARG A 72 0.60 -2.29 -10.46
CA ARG A 72 1.14 -2.05 -9.12
C ARG A 72 2.65 -2.31 -9.06
N ASP A 73 3.12 -3.37 -9.71
CA ASP A 73 4.54 -3.69 -9.75
C ASP A 73 5.33 -2.61 -10.53
N ILE A 74 4.74 -2.06 -11.58
CA ILE A 74 5.25 -0.89 -12.31
C ILE A 74 5.24 0.36 -11.41
N TYR A 75 4.15 0.63 -10.69
CA TYR A 75 4.05 1.74 -9.74
C TYR A 75 5.18 1.71 -8.69
N VAL A 76 5.52 0.50 -8.20
CA VAL A 76 6.64 0.29 -7.29
C VAL A 76 7.98 0.46 -8.00
N ARG A 77 8.15 -0.11 -9.20
CA ARG A 77 9.39 -0.01 -10.00
C ARG A 77 9.75 1.44 -10.31
N GLU A 78 8.76 2.26 -10.66
CA GLU A 78 8.91 3.67 -10.99
C GLU A 78 9.07 4.57 -9.75
N GLY A 79 8.90 4.01 -8.54
CA GLY A 79 9.07 4.77 -7.31
C GLY A 79 7.98 5.83 -7.07
N CYS A 80 6.78 5.64 -7.62
CA CYS A 80 5.65 6.56 -7.45
C CYS A 80 5.34 6.83 -5.96
N TYR A 81 5.54 5.81 -5.11
CA TYR A 81 5.40 5.88 -3.65
C TYR A 81 6.32 6.91 -2.96
N THR A 82 7.38 7.38 -3.63
CA THR A 82 8.28 8.40 -3.09
C THR A 82 7.65 9.81 -3.11
N CYS A 83 6.64 10.01 -3.95
CA CYS A 83 5.94 11.27 -4.13
C CYS A 83 4.46 11.19 -3.73
N HIS A 84 3.83 10.02 -3.89
CA HIS A 84 2.41 9.81 -3.66
C HIS A 84 2.19 8.83 -2.51
N SER A 85 1.29 9.19 -1.60
CA SER A 85 0.79 8.28 -0.58
C SER A 85 -0.47 7.58 -1.02
N GLN A 86 -0.71 6.40 -0.45
CA GLN A 86 -1.99 5.69 -0.54
C GLN A 86 -2.52 5.42 0.87
N MET A 87 -2.72 6.47 1.66
CA MET A 87 -3.27 6.37 3.01
C MET A 87 -3.88 7.72 3.41
N ILE A 88 -5.20 7.82 3.36
CA ILE A 88 -5.93 9.02 3.76
C ILE A 88 -6.14 9.00 5.27
N ARG A 89 -5.73 10.07 5.96
CA ARG A 89 -5.86 10.17 7.42
C ARG A 89 -7.27 10.60 7.83
N PRO A 90 -7.75 10.24 9.04
CA PRO A 90 -9.10 10.56 9.53
C PRO A 90 -9.23 12.02 10.00
N PHE A 91 -8.79 12.97 9.18
CA PHE A 91 -9.00 14.40 9.39
C PHE A 91 -9.99 14.93 8.37
N ARG A 92 -10.83 15.87 8.79
CA ARG A 92 -11.88 16.44 7.94
C ARG A 92 -11.32 17.05 6.64
N ASP A 93 -10.19 17.75 6.71
CA ASP A 93 -9.55 18.38 5.55
C ASP A 93 -8.99 17.36 4.55
N GLU A 94 -8.51 16.22 5.04
CA GLU A 94 -8.12 15.10 4.17
C GLU A 94 -9.34 14.44 3.55
N VAL A 95 -10.41 14.27 4.31
CA VAL A 95 -11.65 13.65 3.80
C VAL A 95 -12.29 14.52 2.72
N GLU A 96 -12.35 15.83 2.92
CA GLU A 96 -12.86 16.77 1.91
C GLU A 96 -12.01 16.77 0.62
N ARG A 97 -10.70 16.52 0.72
CA ARG A 97 -9.78 16.52 -0.43
C ARG A 97 -9.70 15.17 -1.15
N TYR A 98 -9.63 14.09 -0.39
CA TYR A 98 -9.29 12.75 -0.87
C TYR A 98 -10.42 11.74 -0.69
N GLY A 99 -11.56 12.11 -0.12
CA GLY A 99 -12.63 11.16 0.18
C GLY A 99 -12.40 10.45 1.52
N HIS A 100 -13.20 9.43 1.83
CA HIS A 100 -13.15 8.75 3.13
C HIS A 100 -11.73 8.36 3.58
N TYR A 101 -11.46 8.35 4.89
CA TYR A 101 -10.15 7.92 5.36
C TYR A 101 -9.89 6.45 4.97
N SER A 102 -8.62 6.08 4.83
CA SER A 102 -8.26 4.72 4.44
C SER A 102 -8.52 3.75 5.59
N LEU A 103 -9.06 2.57 5.26
CA LEU A 103 -9.28 1.48 6.21
C LEU A 103 -8.11 0.49 6.12
N ALA A 104 -7.76 -0.18 7.21
CA ALA A 104 -6.66 -1.14 7.20
C ALA A 104 -6.96 -2.30 6.22
N ALA A 105 -8.23 -2.67 6.09
CA ALA A 105 -8.66 -3.72 5.17
C ALA A 105 -8.44 -3.41 3.69
N GLU A 106 -8.39 -2.13 3.29
CA GLU A 106 -8.12 -1.75 1.89
C GLU A 106 -6.70 -2.15 1.44
N SER A 107 -5.76 -2.30 2.38
CA SER A 107 -4.37 -2.71 2.11
C SER A 107 -4.07 -4.15 2.50
N MET A 108 -5.07 -4.99 2.81
CA MET A 108 -4.84 -6.35 3.30
C MET A 108 -4.13 -7.28 2.30
N TYR A 109 -4.24 -7.00 1.00
CA TYR A 109 -3.57 -7.75 -0.08
C TYR A 109 -2.32 -7.06 -0.62
N ASP A 110 -1.91 -5.94 0.00
CA ASP A 110 -0.74 -5.19 -0.44
C ASP A 110 0.57 -5.82 0.05
N HIS A 111 1.27 -6.47 -0.86
CA HIS A 111 2.61 -6.99 -0.59
C HIS A 111 3.65 -6.32 -1.53
N PRO A 112 4.48 -5.37 -1.03
CA PRO A 112 4.42 -4.69 0.28
C PRO A 112 3.42 -3.51 0.29
N PHE A 113 2.94 -3.09 1.46
CA PHE A 113 2.03 -1.93 1.61
C PHE A 113 2.51 -0.67 0.87
N GLN A 114 1.57 0.11 0.32
CA GLN A 114 1.86 1.32 -0.46
C GLN A 114 1.51 2.64 0.28
N TRP A 115 1.38 2.57 1.60
CA TRP A 115 1.19 3.78 2.41
C TRP A 115 2.42 4.68 2.24
N GLY A 116 2.19 5.92 1.85
CA GLY A 116 3.28 6.86 1.60
C GLY A 116 3.81 7.47 2.89
N SER A 117 5.10 7.80 2.88
CA SER A 117 5.75 8.57 3.94
C SER A 117 5.91 10.05 3.60
N LYS A 118 5.59 10.43 2.36
CA LYS A 118 5.74 11.79 1.81
C LYS A 118 4.62 12.07 0.81
N ARG A 119 4.24 13.35 0.70
CA ARG A 119 3.31 13.87 -0.30
C ARG A 119 3.96 15.03 -1.05
N THR A 120 4.68 14.71 -2.12
CA THR A 120 5.10 15.69 -3.13
C THR A 120 3.99 15.86 -4.17
N GLY A 121 3.35 14.76 -4.56
CA GLY A 121 2.07 14.77 -5.25
C GLY A 121 0.90 14.48 -4.28
N PRO A 122 -0.36 14.54 -4.77
CA PRO A 122 -1.54 14.23 -3.96
C PRO A 122 -1.59 12.75 -3.53
N ASP A 123 -2.39 12.45 -2.51
CA ASP A 123 -2.71 11.07 -2.14
C ASP A 123 -3.53 10.37 -3.26
N LEU A 124 -3.25 9.09 -3.51
CA LEU A 124 -3.84 8.29 -4.59
C LEU A 124 -4.77 7.17 -4.08
N ALA A 125 -4.98 7.02 -2.78
CA ALA A 125 -5.75 5.90 -2.20
C ALA A 125 -7.17 5.77 -2.77
N ARG A 126 -7.73 6.88 -3.28
CA ARG A 126 -9.08 6.93 -3.87
C ARG A 126 -9.10 7.63 -5.23
N VAL A 127 -8.07 7.43 -6.05
CA VAL A 127 -8.01 8.05 -7.38
C VAL A 127 -8.89 7.34 -8.41
N GLY A 128 -9.31 6.10 -8.14
CA GLY A 128 -10.22 5.35 -9.01
C GLY A 128 -11.47 6.14 -9.37
N ASP A 129 -11.82 6.12 -10.65
CA ASP A 129 -12.95 6.83 -11.27
C ASP A 129 -12.95 8.36 -11.11
N ARG A 130 -11.89 8.98 -10.56
CA ARG A 130 -11.80 10.46 -10.47
C ARG A 130 -11.40 11.12 -11.77
N TYR A 131 -10.58 10.45 -12.55
CA TYR A 131 -10.05 10.92 -13.81
C TYR A 131 -10.27 9.85 -14.88
N SER A 132 -10.42 10.26 -16.13
CA SER A 132 -10.53 9.30 -17.23
C SER A 132 -9.19 8.65 -17.51
N ASP A 133 -9.21 7.51 -18.18
CA ASP A 133 -8.00 6.80 -18.62
C ASP A 133 -7.15 7.71 -19.52
N GLU A 134 -7.78 8.46 -20.43
CA GLU A 134 -7.08 9.40 -21.31
C GLU A 134 -6.40 10.51 -20.51
N TRP A 135 -7.01 10.98 -19.42
CA TRP A 135 -6.37 11.95 -18.52
C TRP A 135 -5.14 11.33 -17.85
N HIS A 136 -5.25 10.10 -17.34
CA HIS A 136 -4.12 9.40 -16.74
C HIS A 136 -2.98 9.22 -17.74
N VAL A 137 -3.27 8.80 -18.97
CA VAL A 137 -2.29 8.63 -20.04
C VAL A 137 -1.62 9.95 -20.40
N GLN A 138 -2.40 11.02 -20.59
CA GLN A 138 -1.85 12.35 -20.89
C GLN A 138 -0.99 12.88 -19.75
N HIS A 139 -1.46 12.74 -18.50
CA HIS A 139 -0.74 13.16 -17.32
C HIS A 139 0.56 12.36 -17.14
N LEU A 140 0.54 11.03 -17.30
CA LEU A 140 1.75 10.22 -17.18
C LEU A 140 2.74 10.49 -18.32
N LYS A 141 2.27 10.74 -19.55
CA LYS A 141 3.14 11.11 -20.67
C LYS A 141 3.80 12.47 -20.46
N ASN A 142 3.04 13.47 -20.03
CA ASN A 142 3.56 14.82 -19.78
C ASN A 142 2.72 15.53 -18.70
N PRO A 143 3.11 15.42 -17.41
CA PRO A 143 2.32 16.00 -16.33
C PRO A 143 2.11 17.50 -16.47
N GLN A 144 3.10 18.22 -17.02
CA GLN A 144 3.08 19.66 -17.24
C GLN A 144 2.11 20.09 -18.36
N SER A 145 1.67 19.15 -19.21
CA SER A 145 0.70 19.46 -20.27
C SER A 145 -0.72 19.63 -19.74
N VAL A 146 -1.08 18.93 -18.66
CA VAL A 146 -2.41 18.98 -18.04
C VAL A 146 -2.41 19.72 -16.70
N VAL A 147 -1.25 19.78 -16.02
CA VAL A 147 -1.03 20.53 -14.79
C VAL A 147 0.30 21.30 -14.93
N PRO A 148 0.31 22.54 -15.45
CA PRO A 148 1.53 23.28 -15.80
C PRO A 148 2.56 23.40 -14.68
N GLU A 149 2.10 23.44 -13.43
CA GLU A 149 2.91 23.59 -12.23
C GLU A 149 3.38 22.23 -11.66
N SER A 150 3.06 21.13 -12.32
CA SER A 150 3.45 19.79 -11.89
C SER A 150 4.97 19.65 -11.91
N ILE A 151 5.50 19.07 -10.83
CA ILE A 151 6.91 18.66 -10.72
C ILE A 151 7.08 17.15 -10.91
N MET A 152 6.00 16.45 -11.27
CA MET A 152 6.06 15.02 -11.56
C MET A 152 6.91 14.77 -12.82
N PRO A 153 7.78 13.75 -12.83
CA PRO A 153 8.51 13.34 -14.02
C PRO A 153 7.59 12.83 -15.13
N SER A 154 8.06 12.90 -16.38
CA SER A 154 7.41 12.24 -17.51
C SER A 154 7.70 10.73 -17.49
N TYR A 155 6.67 9.94 -17.77
CA TYR A 155 6.71 8.49 -17.93
C TYR A 155 6.22 8.07 -19.33
N SER A 156 6.51 8.88 -20.36
CA SER A 156 6.04 8.62 -21.73
C SER A 156 6.43 7.25 -22.28
N PHE A 157 7.59 6.73 -21.85
CA PHE A 157 8.11 5.41 -22.24
C PHE A 157 7.16 4.26 -21.88
N LEU A 158 6.28 4.41 -20.87
CA LEU A 158 5.31 3.36 -20.49
C LEU A 158 4.35 3.04 -21.65
N SER A 159 4.04 4.01 -22.51
CA SER A 159 3.18 3.82 -23.68
C SER A 159 3.89 3.17 -24.88
N GLU A 160 5.23 3.16 -24.85
CA GLU A 160 6.05 2.55 -25.90
C GLU A 160 6.56 1.16 -25.48
N THR A 161 6.47 0.84 -24.18
CA THR A 161 7.01 -0.39 -23.61
C THR A 161 5.91 -1.45 -23.55
N PRO A 162 6.00 -2.53 -24.34
CA PRO A 162 5.09 -3.65 -24.22
C PRO A 162 5.23 -4.29 -22.84
N ILE A 163 4.12 -4.68 -22.25
CA ILE A 163 4.16 -5.41 -20.98
C ILE A 163 4.85 -6.77 -21.17
N LYS A 164 5.75 -7.11 -20.24
CA LYS A 164 6.41 -8.43 -20.23
C LYS A 164 5.71 -9.35 -19.23
N PHE A 165 5.04 -10.38 -19.75
CA PHE A 165 4.40 -11.42 -18.95
C PHE A 165 5.40 -12.45 -18.43
N GLU A 166 6.43 -12.04 -17.67
CA GLU A 166 7.53 -12.96 -17.32
C GLU A 166 7.07 -14.21 -16.55
N ASP A 167 5.96 -14.15 -15.80
CA ASP A 167 5.09 -15.29 -15.43
C ASP A 167 3.92 -14.79 -14.51
N PRO A 168 2.76 -14.42 -15.07
CA PRO A 168 1.62 -13.96 -14.26
C PRO A 168 1.15 -15.02 -13.25
N ALA A 169 1.18 -16.30 -13.61
CA ALA A 169 0.76 -17.40 -12.75
C ALA A 169 1.69 -17.58 -11.54
N ALA A 170 3.01 -17.49 -11.74
CA ALA A 170 3.97 -17.51 -10.64
C ALA A 170 3.83 -16.31 -9.72
N ARG A 171 3.50 -15.12 -10.26
CA ARG A 171 3.23 -13.91 -9.46
C ARG A 171 2.03 -14.12 -8.55
N LEU A 172 0.91 -14.60 -9.08
CA LEU A 172 -0.28 -14.92 -8.29
C LEU A 172 -0.02 -16.04 -7.28
N THR A 173 0.75 -17.07 -7.67
CA THR A 173 1.16 -18.17 -6.78
C THR A 173 1.96 -17.64 -5.59
N ALA A 174 2.90 -16.73 -5.82
CA ALA A 174 3.69 -16.11 -4.76
C ALA A 174 2.83 -15.29 -3.80
N LEU A 175 1.87 -14.52 -4.33
CA LEU A 175 0.91 -13.76 -3.53
C LEU A 175 -0.02 -14.68 -2.73
N ARG A 176 -0.46 -15.79 -3.31
CA ARG A 176 -1.24 -16.79 -2.58
C ARG A 176 -0.47 -17.37 -1.38
N ARG A 177 0.83 -17.63 -1.54
CA ARG A 177 1.67 -18.13 -0.44
C ARG A 177 1.77 -17.17 0.75
N VAL A 178 1.55 -15.87 0.55
CA VAL A 178 1.54 -14.87 1.62
C VAL A 178 0.13 -14.51 2.11
N GLY A 179 -0.90 -15.21 1.62
CA GLY A 179 -2.27 -15.11 2.15
C GLY A 179 -3.30 -14.45 1.22
N VAL A 180 -2.91 -14.01 0.02
CA VAL A 180 -3.87 -13.43 -0.94
C VAL A 180 -4.76 -14.55 -1.52
N PRO A 181 -6.10 -14.45 -1.46
CA PRO A 181 -7.00 -15.57 -1.75
C PRO A 181 -7.26 -15.80 -3.25
N TYR A 182 -6.20 -15.90 -4.07
CA TYR A 182 -6.34 -16.35 -5.46
C TYR A 182 -6.79 -17.82 -5.50
N THR A 183 -7.71 -18.16 -6.40
CA THR A 183 -8.18 -19.53 -6.68
C THR A 183 -7.35 -20.21 -7.76
N ASP A 184 -7.44 -21.55 -7.89
CA ASP A 184 -6.64 -22.28 -8.90
C ASP A 184 -6.99 -21.79 -10.31
N ALA A 185 -8.27 -21.48 -10.54
CA ALA A 185 -8.74 -20.85 -11.76
C ALA A 185 -8.07 -19.49 -12.01
N ASP A 186 -7.85 -18.66 -10.98
CA ASP A 186 -7.17 -17.37 -11.15
C ASP A 186 -5.72 -17.54 -11.61
N ILE A 187 -5.03 -18.55 -11.08
CA ILE A 187 -3.63 -18.83 -11.44
C ILE A 187 -3.54 -19.44 -12.84
N GLU A 188 -4.42 -20.39 -13.16
CA GLU A 188 -4.47 -21.04 -14.48
C GLU A 188 -4.83 -20.06 -15.60
N ASN A 189 -5.73 -19.12 -15.33
CA ASN A 189 -6.18 -18.12 -16.30
C ASN A 189 -5.38 -16.80 -16.25
N ALA A 190 -4.33 -16.69 -15.43
CA ALA A 190 -3.68 -15.41 -15.13
C ALA A 190 -3.21 -14.61 -16.36
N GLU A 191 -2.65 -15.29 -17.37
CA GLU A 191 -2.23 -14.64 -18.62
C GLU A 191 -3.43 -14.22 -19.47
N GLN A 192 -4.46 -15.06 -19.55
CA GLN A 192 -5.68 -14.76 -20.29
C GLN A 192 -6.45 -13.61 -19.65
N ASP A 193 -6.57 -13.58 -18.32
CA ASP A 193 -7.24 -12.54 -17.56
C ASP A 193 -6.61 -11.17 -17.77
N LEU A 194 -5.28 -11.14 -17.86
CA LEU A 194 -4.56 -9.92 -18.17
C LEU A 194 -4.98 -9.41 -19.56
N GLN A 195 -4.94 -10.29 -20.57
CA GLN A 195 -5.32 -9.94 -21.93
C GLN A 195 -6.79 -9.52 -22.02
N ILE A 196 -7.69 -10.25 -21.35
CA ILE A 196 -9.12 -9.93 -21.29
C ILE A 196 -9.32 -8.53 -20.74
N GLN A 197 -8.66 -8.18 -19.63
CA GLN A 197 -8.88 -6.89 -19.01
C GLN A 197 -8.44 -5.71 -19.88
N ALA A 198 -7.31 -5.86 -20.58
CA ALA A 198 -6.75 -4.82 -21.44
C ALA A 198 -7.38 -4.76 -22.85
N ASN A 199 -8.19 -5.75 -23.23
CA ASN A 199 -8.72 -5.85 -24.60
C ASN A 199 -10.24 -6.05 -24.61
N PRO A 200 -11.02 -4.99 -24.93
CA PRO A 200 -12.48 -5.07 -24.95
C PRO A 200 -13.07 -5.97 -26.05
N ASP A 201 -12.27 -6.38 -27.03
CA ASP A 201 -12.71 -7.30 -28.08
C ASP A 201 -12.69 -8.77 -27.64
N LEU A 202 -12.03 -9.09 -26.53
CA LEU A 202 -12.00 -10.44 -25.96
C LEU A 202 -13.24 -10.71 -25.12
N SER A 203 -13.72 -11.96 -25.16
CA SER A 203 -14.84 -12.37 -24.31
C SER A 203 -14.43 -12.42 -22.85
N ALA A 204 -15.19 -11.74 -21.98
CA ALA A 204 -14.94 -11.71 -20.55
C ALA A 204 -15.05 -13.09 -19.88
N GLY A 205 -15.79 -14.05 -20.44
CA GLY A 205 -15.98 -15.37 -19.82
C GLY A 205 -16.46 -15.27 -18.38
N ASP A 206 -15.72 -15.89 -17.45
CA ASP A 206 -15.96 -15.85 -16.00
C ASP A 206 -15.18 -14.74 -15.27
N PHE A 207 -14.49 -13.85 -16.00
CA PHE A 207 -13.57 -12.85 -15.44
C PHE A 207 -14.24 -11.95 -14.39
N HIS A 208 -15.44 -11.44 -14.67
CA HIS A 208 -16.16 -10.58 -13.73
C HIS A 208 -16.75 -11.35 -12.53
N GLU A 209 -16.91 -12.66 -12.64
CA GLU A 209 -17.31 -13.50 -11.50
C GLU A 209 -16.14 -13.67 -10.54
N ARG A 210 -14.93 -13.89 -11.06
CA ARG A 210 -13.70 -14.03 -10.27
C ARG A 210 -13.17 -12.70 -9.75
N TYR A 211 -13.30 -11.63 -10.54
CA TYR A 211 -12.90 -10.28 -10.17
C TYR A 211 -14.06 -9.29 -10.29
N PRO A 212 -14.98 -9.23 -9.32
CA PRO A 212 -16.08 -8.26 -9.33
C PRO A 212 -15.60 -6.80 -9.37
N LYS A 213 -16.43 -5.89 -9.92
CA LYS A 213 -16.15 -4.44 -10.06
C LYS A 213 -14.99 -4.07 -10.99
N THR A 214 -14.31 -5.04 -11.62
CA THR A 214 -13.31 -4.78 -12.65
C THR A 214 -13.90 -4.11 -13.87
N GLN A 215 -13.07 -3.33 -14.55
CA GLN A 215 -13.38 -2.76 -15.86
C GLN A 215 -12.54 -3.46 -16.93
N ILE A 216 -13.16 -3.82 -18.04
CA ILE A 216 -12.49 -4.33 -19.24
C ILE A 216 -12.55 -3.22 -20.30
N ARG A 217 -11.40 -2.69 -20.69
CA ARG A 217 -11.29 -1.62 -21.70
C ARG A 217 -9.84 -1.43 -22.15
N ASP A 218 -9.69 -0.67 -23.22
CA ASP A 218 -8.40 -0.13 -23.65
C ASP A 218 -8.05 1.05 -22.73
N PHE A 219 -7.01 0.90 -21.92
CA PHE A 219 -6.65 1.86 -20.87
C PHE A 219 -5.66 2.92 -21.36
N ASP A 220 -4.87 2.64 -22.40
CA ASP A 220 -3.88 3.57 -22.93
C ASP A 220 -4.26 4.22 -24.28
N GLY A 221 -5.33 3.73 -24.92
CA GLY A 221 -5.85 4.19 -26.19
C GLY A 221 -5.15 3.57 -27.41
N ASN A 222 -4.37 2.51 -27.22
CA ASN A 222 -3.65 1.79 -28.26
C ASN A 222 -4.03 0.30 -28.30
N PRO A 223 -5.07 -0.08 -29.06
CA PRO A 223 -5.55 -1.46 -29.10
C PRO A 223 -4.59 -2.45 -29.79
N GLN A 224 -3.47 -1.96 -30.35
CA GLN A 224 -2.53 -2.80 -31.10
C GLN A 224 -1.59 -3.59 -30.18
N GLN A 225 -1.38 -3.13 -28.95
CA GLN A 225 -0.45 -3.75 -28.01
C GLN A 225 -0.87 -3.42 -26.58
N ILE A 226 -0.70 -4.38 -25.67
CA ILE A 226 -0.84 -4.11 -24.23
C ILE A 226 0.49 -3.54 -23.74
N THR A 227 0.45 -2.37 -23.12
CA THR A 227 1.63 -1.65 -22.66
C THR A 227 1.73 -1.61 -21.14
N GLU A 228 2.87 -1.15 -20.64
CA GLU A 228 3.02 -0.83 -19.23
C GLU A 228 2.11 0.33 -18.79
N MET A 229 1.72 1.21 -19.73
CA MET A 229 0.74 2.26 -19.47
C MET A 229 -0.63 1.67 -19.15
N ASP A 230 -1.11 0.67 -19.92
CA ASP A 230 -2.38 0.01 -19.66
C ASP A 230 -2.44 -0.55 -18.24
N ALA A 231 -1.40 -1.27 -17.85
CA ALA A 231 -1.33 -1.89 -16.54
C ALA A 231 -1.33 -0.84 -15.42
N LEU A 232 -0.50 0.21 -15.54
CA LEU A 232 -0.45 1.27 -14.53
C LEU A 232 -1.79 1.99 -14.40
N VAL A 233 -2.46 2.31 -15.51
CA VAL A 233 -3.77 2.95 -15.49
C VAL A 233 -4.83 2.02 -14.89
N ALA A 234 -4.85 0.73 -15.24
CA ALA A 234 -5.74 -0.25 -14.65
C ALA A 234 -5.57 -0.34 -13.12
N TYR A 235 -4.32 -0.34 -12.62
CA TYR A 235 -4.03 -0.27 -11.19
C TYR A 235 -4.58 1.01 -10.55
N LEU A 236 -4.30 2.18 -11.13
CA LEU A 236 -4.76 3.47 -10.60
C LEU A 236 -6.29 3.56 -10.56
N GLN A 237 -6.97 3.04 -11.59
CA GLN A 237 -8.43 3.05 -11.67
C GLN A 237 -9.10 2.16 -10.63
N MET A 238 -8.43 1.13 -10.15
CA MET A 238 -8.96 0.26 -9.11
C MET A 238 -8.87 0.90 -7.71
N LEU A 239 -7.92 1.82 -7.47
CA LEU A 239 -7.63 2.37 -6.14
C LEU A 239 -8.84 3.03 -5.48
N GLY A 240 -9.26 2.45 -4.35
CA GLY A 240 -10.33 2.98 -3.49
C GLY A 240 -11.75 2.69 -3.98
N THR A 241 -11.93 1.81 -4.97
CA THR A 241 -13.24 1.46 -5.56
C THR A 241 -13.89 0.21 -4.96
N LEU A 242 -13.09 -0.63 -4.27
CA LEU A 242 -13.55 -1.95 -3.80
C LEU A 242 -14.47 -1.86 -2.58
N VAL A 243 -14.20 -0.93 -1.66
CA VAL A 243 -14.99 -0.73 -0.43
C VAL A 243 -15.99 0.40 -0.63
N ASP A 244 -17.27 0.14 -0.33
CA ASP A 244 -18.29 1.19 -0.30
C ASP A 244 -18.32 1.89 1.06
N VAL A 245 -17.46 2.90 1.18
CA VAL A 245 -17.31 3.74 2.38
C VAL A 245 -18.36 4.85 2.51
N ASN A 246 -19.20 5.05 1.49
CA ASN A 246 -20.16 6.16 1.45
C ASN A 246 -21.60 5.71 1.68
N SER A 247 -21.90 4.41 1.64
CA SER A 247 -23.22 3.91 1.97
C SER A 247 -23.62 4.26 3.40
N ALA A 248 -24.90 4.53 3.62
CA ALA A 248 -25.43 4.80 4.96
C ALA A 248 -25.18 3.64 5.93
N ALA A 249 -25.22 2.40 5.43
CA ALA A 249 -24.92 1.20 6.20
C ALA A 249 -23.43 1.15 6.62
N ALA A 250 -22.51 1.43 5.70
CA ALA A 250 -21.08 1.49 6.02
C ALA A 250 -20.77 2.63 7.00
N GLN A 251 -21.40 3.80 6.83
CA GLN A 251 -21.25 4.91 7.76
C GLN A 251 -21.83 4.61 9.15
N GLU A 252 -22.94 3.87 9.24
CA GLU A 252 -23.53 3.44 10.50
C GLU A 252 -22.67 2.38 11.20
N GLU A 253 -22.14 1.41 10.46
CA GLU A 253 -21.20 0.41 10.98
C GLU A 253 -19.92 1.09 11.51
N LEU A 254 -19.30 1.97 10.71
CA LEU A 254 -18.11 2.74 11.10
C LEU A 254 -18.38 3.71 12.27
N ALA A 255 -19.58 4.31 12.34
CA ALA A 255 -19.97 5.15 13.48
C ALA A 255 -20.23 4.35 14.76
N SER A 256 -20.58 3.06 14.61
CA SER A 256 -20.80 2.13 15.71
C SER A 256 -19.52 1.46 16.22
N GLU A 257 -18.42 1.54 15.45
CA GLU A 257 -17.09 1.17 15.92
C GLU A 257 -16.72 2.08 17.09
N ALA A 258 -16.90 1.57 18.30
CA ALA A 258 -16.44 2.24 19.51
C ALA A 258 -14.92 2.38 19.38
N GLY A 259 -14.48 3.63 19.19
CA GLY A 259 -13.07 3.99 19.03
C GLY A 259 -12.18 3.27 20.03
N ARG A 260 -11.05 2.78 19.53
CA ARG A 260 -9.95 2.21 20.32
C ARG A 260 -9.48 3.16 21.43
#